data_AF-A0A6G3XYF4-F1
#
_entry.id   AF-A0A6G3XYF4-F1
#
_cell.length_a   1.000
_cell.length_b   1.000
_cell.length_c   1.000
_cell.angle_alpha   90.00
_cell.angle_beta   90.00
_cell.angle_gamma   90.00
#
_symmetry.space_group_name_H-M   'P 1'
#
loop_
_entity.id
_entity.type
_entity.pdbx_description
1 polymer ?
#
loop_
_entity_poly.entity_id
_entity_poly.type
_entity_poly.pdbx_seq_one_letter_code
_entity_poly.pdbx_strand_id
1 'polypeptide(L)' 'MAFATVTIAAVTSVLLSPTAASAVVPDRSELVSKEGGVLYKFHNSGLNPNGTVNWGAKTAIGQGW' A
#
# COMPACT_ATOMS: atom_id res chain seq x y z
N MET A 1 -59.08 -8.92 34.59
CA MET A 1 -58.14 -9.48 33.59
C MET A 1 -57.10 -8.41 33.33
N ALA A 2 -55.83 -8.67 33.62
CA ALA A 2 -54.75 -7.71 33.39
C ALA A 2 -54.01 -8.08 32.10
N PHE A 3 -53.81 -7.11 31.22
CA PHE A 3 -53.08 -7.29 29.96
C PHE A 3 -51.69 -6.67 30.13
N ALA A 4 -50.63 -7.42 29.84
CA ALA A 4 -49.27 -6.91 29.88
C ALA A 4 -48.88 -6.37 28.50
N THR A 5 -48.40 -5.14 28.44
CA THR A 5 -47.84 -4.54 27.23
C THR A 5 -46.38 -4.94 27.10
N VAL A 6 -46.02 -5.57 25.98
CA VAL A 6 -44.62 -5.87 25.64
C VAL A 6 -44.08 -4.74 24.77
N THR A 7 -43.14 -3.96 25.28
CA THR A 7 -42.43 -2.96 24.49
C THR A 7 -41.13 -3.58 23.96
N ILE A 8 -41.03 -3.69 22.63
CA ILE A 8 -39.79 -4.13 21.98
C ILE A 8 -39.01 -2.86 21.62
N ALA A 9 -37.84 -2.67 22.25
CA ALA A 9 -36.96 -1.56 21.94
C ALA A 9 -36.31 -1.77 20.56
N ALA A 10 -36.33 -0.73 19.72
CA ALA A 10 -35.75 -0.77 18.38
C ALA A 10 -34.22 -0.93 18.45
N VAL A 11 -33.70 -1.98 17.81
CA VAL A 11 -32.26 -2.17 17.63
C VAL A 11 -31.79 -1.24 16.51
N THR A 12 -31.02 -0.22 16.86
CA THR A 12 -30.36 0.66 15.89
C THR A 12 -29.09 -0.04 15.39
N SER A 13 -29.11 -0.50 14.14
CA SER A 13 -27.93 -1.04 13.48
C SER A 13 -26.90 0.07 13.25
N VAL A 14 -25.75 -0.02 13.91
CA VAL A 14 -24.61 0.86 13.64
C VAL A 14 -23.99 0.40 12.31
N LEU A 15 -24.21 1.19 11.26
CA LEU A 15 -23.54 0.98 9.98
C LEU A 15 -22.09 1.44 10.11
N LEU A 16 -21.16 0.51 10.29
CA LEU A 16 -19.73 0.80 10.20
C LEU A 16 -19.38 0.99 8.72
N SER A 17 -19.23 2.24 8.28
CA SER A 17 -18.65 2.56 6.98
C SER A 17 -17.19 2.11 6.98
N PRO A 18 -16.74 1.19 6.12
CA PRO A 18 -15.31 0.98 5.96
C PRO A 18 -14.74 2.23 5.28
N THR A 19 -14.07 3.09 6.04
CA THR A 19 -13.09 4.00 5.44
C THR A 19 -12.01 3.11 4.87
N ALA A 20 -12.06 2.84 3.57
CA ALA A 20 -10.95 2.25 2.85
C ALA A 20 -9.79 3.24 2.99
N ALA A 21 -8.96 3.06 4.01
CA ALA A 21 -7.62 3.61 3.99
C ALA A 21 -6.99 2.98 2.76
N SER A 22 -6.93 3.75 1.66
CA SER A 22 -6.06 3.41 0.55
C SER A 22 -4.69 3.29 1.18
N ALA A 23 -4.26 2.05 1.42
CA ALA A 23 -2.92 1.79 1.84
C ALA A 23 -2.09 2.43 0.73
N VAL A 24 -1.44 3.56 1.05
CA VAL A 24 -0.29 4.00 0.27
C VAL A 24 0.69 2.87 0.46
N VAL A 25 0.56 1.85 -0.37
CA VAL A 25 1.59 0.83 -0.54
C VAL A 25 2.74 1.68 -1.06
N PRO A 26 3.80 1.92 -0.27
CA PRO A 26 4.96 2.57 -0.82
C PRO A 26 5.34 1.66 -1.99
N ASP A 27 5.28 2.19 -3.20
CA ASP A 27 5.68 1.48 -4.39
C ASP A 27 7.18 1.24 -4.29
N ARG A 28 7.57 0.22 -3.51
CA ARG A 28 8.94 -0.23 -3.31
C ARG A 28 9.31 -1.08 -4.52
N SER A 29 9.14 -0.50 -5.70
CA SER A 29 9.64 -1.06 -6.93
C SER A 29 11.16 -0.97 -6.88
N GLU A 30 11.83 -2.11 -6.78
CA GLU A 30 13.29 -2.20 -6.92
C GLU A 30 13.59 -2.51 -8.39
N LEU A 31 14.52 -1.76 -8.98
CA LEU A 31 14.95 -2.00 -10.36
C LEU A 31 16.31 -2.70 -10.35
N VAL A 32 16.43 -3.75 -11.16
CA VAL A 32 17.70 -4.42 -11.42
C VAL A 32 18.06 -4.23 -12.89
N SER A 33 19.27 -3.73 -13.15
CA SER A 33 19.81 -3.54 -14.49
C SER A 33 21.15 -4.25 -14.65
N LYS A 34 21.44 -4.76 -15.85
CA LYS A 34 22.73 -5.37 -16.20
C LYS A 34 23.50 -4.41 -17.10
N GLU A 35 24.73 -4.07 -16.71
CA GLU A 35 25.61 -3.21 -17.48
C GLU A 35 27.04 -3.75 -17.43
N GLY A 36 27.66 -3.99 -18.59
CA GLY A 36 29.03 -4.51 -18.68
C GLY A 36 29.25 -5.86 -17.98
N GLY A 37 28.20 -6.70 -17.89
CA GLY A 37 28.27 -7.99 -17.18
C GLY A 37 28.01 -7.91 -15.68
N VAL A 38 27.84 -6.73 -15.10
CA VAL A 38 27.56 -6.52 -13.68
C VAL A 38 26.09 -6.20 -13.47
N LEU A 39 25.46 -6.80 -12.46
CA LEU A 39 24.12 -6.48 -12.01
C LEU A 39 24.15 -5.33 -11.02
N TYR A 40 23.21 -4.41 -11.21
CA TYR A 40 23.04 -3.25 -10.37
C TYR A 40 21.61 -3.15 -9.88
N LYS A 41 21.47 -2.86 -8.59
CA LYS A 41 20.21 -2.57 -7.93
C LYS A 41 20.04 -1.06 -7.78
N PHE A 42 18.82 -0.60 -8.01
CA PHE A 42 18.35 0.76 -7.75
C PHE A 42 17.18 0.71 -6.78
N HIS A 43 17.27 1.52 -5.73
CA HIS A 43 16.19 1.67 -4.77
C HIS A 43 15.27 2.83 -5.16
N ASN A 44 13.97 2.59 -5.27
CA ASN A 44 13.00 3.66 -5.46
C ASN A 44 12.91 4.50 -4.16
N SER A 45 13.33 5.75 -4.24
CA SER A 45 13.34 6.70 -3.12
C SER A 45 12.06 7.54 -3.05
N GLY A 46 11.09 7.30 -3.94
CA GLY A 46 9.83 8.01 -4.07
C GLY A 46 9.52 8.42 -5.51
N LEU A 47 8.45 9.19 -5.68
CA LEU A 47 8.07 9.77 -6.95
C LEU A 47 8.39 11.27 -6.96
N ASN A 48 8.92 11.76 -8.07
CA ASN A 48 9.05 13.18 -8.35
C ASN A 48 7.66 13.81 -8.60
N PRO A 49 7.50 15.14 -8.43
CA PRO A 49 6.23 15.83 -8.68
C PRO A 49 5.71 15.71 -10.11
N ASN A 50 6.58 15.38 -11.07
CA ASN A 50 6.24 15.12 -12.46
C ASN A 50 5.81 13.66 -12.73
N GLY A 51 5.65 12.84 -11.68
CA GLY A 51 5.23 11.45 -11.78
C GLY A 51 6.34 10.45 -12.17
N THR A 52 7.58 10.91 -12.34
CA THR A 52 8.72 10.01 -12.59
C THR A 52 9.26 9.40 -11.30
N VAL A 53 9.79 8.18 -11.37
CA VAL A 53 10.42 7.52 -10.23
C VAL A 53 11.76 8.18 -9.90
N ASN A 54 11.97 8.51 -8.63
CA ASN A 54 13.25 8.98 -8.12
C ASN A 54 14.11 7.77 -7.73
N TRP A 55 15.03 7.38 -8.62
CA TRP A 55 15.93 6.28 -8.38
C TRP A 55 17.12 6.70 -7.53
N GLY A 56 17.38 5.94 -6.46
CA GLY A 56 18.55 6.11 -5.61
C GLY A 56 19.85 5.66 -6.30
N ALA A 57 20.94 5.73 -5.54
CA ALA A 57 22.26 5.38 -6.04
C ALA A 57 22.35 3.93 -6.56
N LYS A 58 23.06 3.78 -7.67
CA LYS A 58 23.35 2.50 -8.30
C LYS A 58 24.27 1.67 -7.39
N THR A 59 23.83 0.47 -6.99
CA THR A 59 24.63 -0.44 -6.16
C THR A 59 24.93 -1.73 -6.92
N ALA A 60 26.20 -2.09 -7.07
CA ALA A 60 26.59 -3.36 -7.67
C ALA A 60 26.21 -4.52 -6.74
N ILE A 61 25.48 -5.49 -7.25
CA ILE A 61 24.99 -6.64 -6.47
C ILE A 61 25.59 -7.98 -6.92
N GLY A 62 26.36 -8.00 -8.01
CA GLY A 62 27.07 -9.19 -8.46
C GLY A 62 27.38 -9.19 -9.94
N GLN A 63 28.02 -10.26 -10.41
CA GLN A 63 28.15 -10.54 -11.84
C GLN A 63 26.81 -11.12 -12.34
N GLY A 64 26.33 -10.61 -13.47
CA GLY A 64 25.10 -11.08 -14.08
C GLY A 64 25.32 -12.43 -14.75
N TRP A 65 24.43 -13.37 -14.43
CA TRP A 65 24.27 -14.66 -15.11
C TRP A 65 24.26 -14.53 -16.64
#